data_AF-A0A558AVA3-F1
#
_entry.id   AF-A0A558AVA3-F1
#
_cell.length_a   1.000
_cell.length_b   1.000
_cell.length_c   1.000
_cell.angle_alpha   90.00
_cell.angle_beta   90.00
_cell.angle_gamma   90.00
#
_symmetry.space_group_name_H-M   'P 1'
#
loop_
_entity.id
_entity.type
_entity.pdbx_description
1 polymer ?
#
loop_
_entity_poly.entity_id
_entity_poly.type
_entity_poly.pdbx_seq_one_letter_code
_entity_poly.pdbx_strand_id
1 'polypeptide(L)'
;MSYFQQRSGPVDILIIILMVLALMLFIGSRYQLKRTKNRISAHDHMEEMRDGIMKYSREGLTRVQIIDAIMHDYGLEHHEAEYMYDRVEGSLE
;
A
#
# COMPACT_ATOMS: atom_id res chain seq x y z
N MET A 1 -38.91 -41.14 4.93
CA MET A 1 -38.60 -39.89 5.63
C MET A 1 -37.88 -40.25 6.92
N SER A 2 -36.77 -39.56 7.18
CA SER A 2 -35.95 -39.64 8.41
C SER A 2 -35.12 -40.91 8.57
N TYR A 3 -33.78 -40.77 8.52
CA TYR A 3 -32.80 -41.27 9.51
C TYR A 3 -31.38 -40.93 9.01
N PHE A 4 -31.13 -39.63 8.79
CA PHE A 4 -29.75 -39.11 8.81
C PHE A 4 -29.31 -39.04 10.27
N GLN A 5 -29.08 -40.21 10.88
CA GLN A 5 -28.37 -40.28 12.15
C GLN A 5 -26.89 -40.42 11.80
N GLN A 6 -26.32 -39.30 11.35
CA GLN A 6 -24.89 -39.12 11.23
C GLN A 6 -24.35 -39.21 12.66
N ARG A 7 -23.72 -40.35 13.00
CA ARG A 7 -22.86 -40.41 14.18
C ARG A 7 -21.72 -39.45 13.90
N SER A 8 -21.85 -38.21 14.36
CA SER A 8 -20.76 -37.24 14.33
C SER A 8 -19.64 -37.81 15.20
N GLY A 9 -18.69 -38.48 14.57
CA GLY A 9 -17.51 -38.98 15.25
C GLY A 9 -16.67 -37.80 15.74
N PRO A 10 -15.71 -38.02 16.66
CA PRO A 10 -14.75 -36.98 17.05
C PRO A 10 -14.02 -36.40 15.83
N VAL A 11 -13.91 -37.16 14.74
CA VAL A 11 -13.32 -36.76 13.45
C VAL A 11 -14.16 -35.71 12.72
N ASP A 12 -15.49 -35.82 12.71
CA ASP A 12 -16.36 -34.85 12.04
C ASP A 12 -16.29 -33.47 12.71
N ILE A 13 -16.24 -33.46 14.04
CA ILE A 13 -16.05 -32.24 14.83
C ILE A 13 -14.69 -31.60 14.52
N LEU A 14 -13.65 -32.43 14.38
CA LEU A 14 -12.29 -31.98 14.04
C LEU A 14 -12.22 -31.35 12.65
N ILE A 15 -12.92 -31.93 11.67
CA ILE A 15 -13.04 -31.39 10.31
C ILE A 15 -13.77 -30.04 10.31
N ILE A 16 -14.85 -29.92 11.08
CA ILE A 16 -15.59 -28.65 11.22
C ILE A 16 -14.70 -27.57 11.83
N ILE A 17 -13.94 -27.89 12.89
CA ILE A 17 -13.01 -26.94 13.51
C ILE A 17 -11.93 -26.51 12.51
N LEU A 18 -11.36 -27.44 11.74
CA LEU A 18 -10.38 -27.13 10.70
C LEU A 18 -10.95 -26.25 9.59
N MET A 19 -12.20 -26.48 9.16
CA MET A 19 -12.87 -25.62 8.18
C MET A 19 -13.08 -24.21 8.71
N VAL A 20 -13.49 -24.07 9.98
CA VAL A 20 -13.67 -22.75 10.61
C VAL A 20 -12.33 -22.02 10.74
N LEU A 21 -11.27 -22.72 11.13
CA LEU A 21 -9.92 -22.15 11.18
C LEU A 21 -9.43 -21.72 9.79
N ALA A 22 -9.64 -22.54 8.76
CA ALA A 22 -9.30 -22.19 7.38
C ALA A 22 -10.05 -20.94 6.90
N LEU A 23 -11.34 -20.82 7.22
CA LEU A 23 -12.14 -19.62 6.92
C LEU A 23 -11.62 -18.38 7.65
N MET A 24 -11.27 -18.50 8.94
CA MET A 24 -10.69 -17.39 9.71
C MET A 24 -9.34 -16.95 9.14
N LEU A 25 -8.48 -17.89 8.75
CA LEU A 25 -7.20 -17.60 8.12
C LEU A 25 -7.37 -16.94 6.74
N PHE A 26 -8.35 -17.39 5.95
CA PHE A 26 -8.66 -16.81 4.65
C PHE A 26 -9.16 -15.36 4.77
N ILE A 27 -10.05 -15.09 5.73
CA ILE A 27 -10.53 -13.73 6.02
C ILE A 27 -9.37 -12.86 6.52
N GLY A 28 -8.57 -13.36 7.46
CA GLY A 28 -7.38 -12.67 7.97
C GLY A 28 -6.37 -12.32 6.87
N SER A 29 -6.12 -13.25 5.95
CA SER A 29 -5.24 -13.03 4.79
C SER A 29 -5.74 -11.89 3.88
N ARG A 30 -7.05 -11.82 3.62
CA ARG A 30 -7.65 -10.76 2.81
C ARG A 30 -7.61 -9.40 3.51
N TYR A 31 -7.78 -9.36 4.83
CA TYR A 31 -7.61 -8.13 5.62
C TYR A 31 -6.17 -7.62 5.59
N GLN A 32 -5.18 -8.52 5.69
CA GLN A 32 -3.78 -8.15 5.56
C GLN A 32 -3.48 -7.62 4.15
N LEU A 33 -3.93 -8.30 3.10
CA LEU A 33 -3.77 -7.83 1.71
C LEU A 33 -4.36 -6.44 1.48
N LYS A 34 -5.55 -6.14 2.03
CA LYS A 34 -6.16 -4.82 1.92
C LYS A 34 -5.38 -3.74 2.68
N ARG A 35 -4.79 -4.08 3.83
CA ARG A 35 -3.96 -3.17 4.62
C ARG A 35 -2.58 -2.94 3.97
N THR A 36 -2.01 -3.96 3.33
CA THR A 36 -0.76 -3.88 2.57
C THR A 36 -0.95 -3.06 1.30
N LYS A 37 -2.08 -3.21 0.59
CA LYS A 37 -2.38 -2.43 -0.62
C LYS A 37 -2.41 -0.92 -0.36
N ASN A 38 -2.94 -0.50 0.81
CA ASN A 38 -2.94 0.91 1.21
C ASN A 38 -1.56 1.42 1.61
N ARG A 39 -0.67 0.57 2.14
CA ARG A 39 0.73 0.94 2.44
C ARG A 39 1.58 1.01 1.18
N ILE A 40 1.34 0.12 0.22
CA ILE A 40 2.01 0.13 -1.09
C ILE A 40 1.61 1.38 -1.87
N SER A 41 0.32 1.72 -1.93
CA SER A 41 -0.14 2.92 -2.66
C SER A 41 0.49 4.24 -2.16
N ALA A 42 0.74 4.37 -0.85
CA ALA A 42 1.43 5.55 -0.31
C ALA A 42 2.93 5.53 -0.59
N HIS A 43 3.53 4.34 -0.69
CA HIS A 43 4.93 4.17 -1.08
C HIS A 43 5.12 4.47 -2.57
N ASP A 44 4.23 3.95 -3.42
CA ASP A 44 4.25 4.15 -4.86
C ASP A 44 4.09 5.64 -5.22
N HIS A 45 3.21 6.38 -4.54
CA HIS A 45 3.08 7.82 -4.76
C HIS A 45 4.33 8.62 -4.34
N MET A 46 5.00 8.21 -3.26
CA MET A 46 6.26 8.84 -2.88
C MET A 46 7.38 8.53 -3.88
N GLU A 47 7.39 7.32 -4.43
CA GLU A 47 8.35 6.91 -5.44
C GLU A 47 8.12 7.64 -6.77
N GLU A 48 6.87 7.74 -7.22
CA GLU A 48 6.48 8.55 -8.39
C GLU A 48 6.88 10.02 -8.25
N MET A 49 6.65 10.60 -7.06
CA MET A 49 7.00 12.00 -6.79
C MET A 49 8.52 12.21 -6.77
N ARG A 50 9.26 11.27 -6.16
CA ARG A 50 10.73 11.29 -6.19
C ARG A 50 11.27 11.21 -7.62
N ASP A 51 10.72 10.31 -8.41
CA ASP A 51 11.15 10.11 -9.80
C ASP A 51 10.81 11.33 -10.66
N GLY A 52 9.67 12.00 -10.40
CA GLY A 52 9.32 13.28 -11.00
C GLY A 52 10.35 14.38 -10.68
N ILE A 53 10.71 14.54 -9.41
CA ILE A 53 11.74 15.52 -8.97
C ILE A 53 13.10 15.22 -9.62
N MET A 54 13.52 13.95 -9.63
CA MET A 54 14.78 13.54 -10.26
C MET A 54 14.77 13.77 -11.78
N LYS A 55 13.65 13.53 -12.45
CA LYS A 55 13.49 13.81 -13.88
C LYS A 55 13.68 15.29 -14.16
N TYR A 56 13.01 16.16 -13.41
CA TYR A 56 13.12 17.60 -13.59
C TYR A 56 14.54 18.12 -13.27
N SER A 57 15.18 17.57 -12.24
CA SER A 57 16.59 17.86 -11.95
C SER A 57 17.52 17.45 -13.10
N ARG A 58 17.32 16.26 -13.70
CA ARG A 58 18.09 15.82 -14.88
C ARG A 58 17.86 16.66 -16.12
N GLU A 59 16.68 17.24 -16.27
CA GLU A 59 16.34 18.18 -17.34
C GLU A 59 16.98 19.57 -17.14
N GLY A 60 17.66 19.79 -16.00
CA GLY A 60 18.35 21.04 -15.70
C GLY A 60 17.42 22.16 -15.25
N LEU A 61 16.21 21.83 -14.81
CA LEU A 61 15.27 22.79 -14.22
C LEU A 61 15.85 23.34 -12.91
N THR A 62 15.60 24.62 -12.66
CA THR A 62 16.00 25.28 -11.40
C THR A 62 15.11 24.82 -10.25
N ARG A 63 15.60 24.89 -9.00
CA ARG A 63 14.81 24.55 -7.79
C ARG A 63 13.39 25.13 -7.81
N VAL A 64 13.26 26.41 -8.16
CA VAL A 64 11.95 27.11 -8.22
C VAL A 64 11.02 26.47 -9.26
N GLN A 65 11.54 26.12 -10.44
CA GLN A 65 10.75 25.48 -11.49
C GLN A 65 10.35 24.05 -11.12
N ILE A 66 11.25 23.32 -10.44
CA ILE A 66 10.94 21.97 -9.96
C ILE A 66 9.84 22.02 -8.91
N ILE A 67 9.93 22.95 -7.95
CA ILE A 67 8.91 23.15 -6.92
C ILE A 67 7.56 23.54 -7.53
N ASP A 68 7.55 24.47 -8.48
CA ASP A 68 6.31 24.88 -9.16
C ASP A 68 5.67 23.71 -9.95
N ALA A 69 6.50 22.91 -10.64
CA ALA A 69 6.05 21.73 -11.36
C ALA A 69 5.44 20.67 -10.43
N ILE A 70 6.08 20.34 -9.32
CA ILE A 70 5.53 19.34 -8.38
C ILE A 70 4.32 19.86 -7.59
N MET A 71 4.25 21.17 -7.32
CA MET A 71 3.04 21.79 -6.75
C MET A 71 1.86 21.61 -7.68
N HIS A 72 2.05 21.87 -8.98
CA HIS A 72 1.01 21.73 -9.98
C HIS A 72 0.64 20.25 -10.24
N ASP A 73 1.63 19.38 -10.39
CA ASP A 73 1.43 17.98 -10.80
C ASP A 73 0.84 17.12 -9.67
N TYR A 74 1.17 17.42 -8.42
CA TYR A 74 0.74 16.65 -7.25
C TYR A 74 -0.24 17.41 -6.33
N GLY A 75 -0.58 18.66 -6.68
CA GLY A 75 -1.50 19.49 -5.89
C GLY A 75 -0.98 19.84 -4.49
N LEU A 76 0.34 19.93 -4.34
CA LEU A 76 1.00 20.20 -3.06
C LEU A 76 0.96 21.68 -2.71
N GLU A 77 0.94 21.98 -1.41
CA GLU A 77 1.22 23.33 -0.94
C GLU A 77 2.72 23.66 -1.07
N HIS A 78 3.06 24.94 -1.14
CA HIS A 78 4.43 25.40 -1.37
C HIS A 78 5.44 24.83 -0.36
N HIS A 79 5.05 24.78 0.91
CA HIS A 79 5.89 24.25 1.98
C HIS A 79 6.09 22.72 1.89
N GLU A 80 5.09 21.98 1.40
CA GLU A 80 5.17 20.54 1.19
C GLU A 80 6.05 20.22 -0.01
N ALA A 81 5.94 21.00 -1.08
CA ALA A 81 6.78 20.89 -2.26
C ALA A 81 8.25 21.19 -1.95
N GLU A 82 8.54 22.24 -1.16
CA GLU A 82 9.90 22.51 -0.67
C GLU A 82 10.46 21.35 0.15
N TYR A 83 9.68 20.85 1.11
CA TYR A 83 10.10 19.72 1.94
C TYR A 83 10.39 18.46 1.10
N MET A 84 9.56 18.17 0.10
CA MET A 84 9.77 17.02 -0.78
C MET A 84 10.99 17.20 -1.68
N TYR A 85 11.19 18.38 -2.25
CA TYR A 85 12.38 18.69 -3.05
C TYR A 85 13.67 18.49 -2.24
N ASP A 86 13.75 19.13 -1.06
CA ASP A 86 14.94 19.07 -0.20
C ASP A 86 15.22 17.63 0.29
N ARG A 87 14.16 16.84 0.55
CA ARG A 87 14.29 15.43 0.94
C ARG A 87 14.86 14.56 -0.18
N VAL A 88 14.50 14.84 -1.43
CA VAL A 88 14.98 14.08 -2.59
C VAL A 88 16.39 14.52 -2.97
N GLU A 89 16.66 15.83 -3.00
CA GLU A 89 18.00 16.37 -3.28
C GLU A 89 19.02 15.94 -2.22
N GLY A 90 18.66 16.01 -0.93
CA GLY A 90 19.51 15.53 0.17
C GLY A 90 19.68 14.00 0.21
N SER A 91 19.01 13.24 -0.66
CA SER A 91 19.25 11.80 -0.86
C SER A 91 20.16 11.49 -2.06
N LEU A 92 20.53 12.50 -2.84
CA LEU A 92 21.46 12.40 -3.98
C LEU A 92 22.92 12.72 -3.60
N GLU A 93 23.13 13.38 -2.45
CA GLU A 93 24.45 13.56 -1.81
C GLU A 93 24.90 12.31 -1.03
#